data_AF-A0A496WV10-F1
#
_entry.id   AF-A0A496WV10-F1
#
_cell.length_a   1.000
_cell.length_b   1.000
_cell.length_c   1.000
_cell.angle_alpha   90.00
_cell.angle_beta   90.00
_cell.angle_gamma   90.00
#
_symmetry.space_group_name_H-M   'P 1'
#
loop_
_entity.id
_entity.type
_entity.pdbx_description
1 polymer ?
#
loop_
_entity_poly.entity_id
_entity_poly.type
_entity_poly.pdbx_seq_one_letter_code
_entity_poly.pdbx_strand_id
1 'polypeptide(L)'
;MGIYHDDVNLSRSYFEPLSTLYAIVGWVLLLLGCAKLLVWRHGRYFVFAIAFFLVGHGTESTVFSLELYFEHRNYFPGVGLFLAIGVLFASLVRKWPQVKSPLLVYLGAYVLLLATQTSSQVQIWSNEPLLILNNVNSHPQSFRANTDMAAHMARLGSIDAARHYSARAFDVSKSERIDDYLLRDLALSCEVNETVLSDRFQSLGVKNAERPISSVQTLHVLVRMLQDNACPAFDRTGFADRMANIFLQADYLSKASPNIYFSLAVLENSLHRYENAYAYVEYFLTMSPHSKRGMLMKLHFSAVLGKLDERNEMIATLLELDQRGDLTVGEKQTLALYLEK
;
A
#
# COMPACT_ATOMS: atom_id res chain seq x y z
N MET A 1 -5.08 18.94 -1.23
CA MET A 1 -4.71 17.83 -0.33
C MET A 1 -5.04 16.55 -1.06
N GLY A 2 -4.05 15.70 -1.23
CA GLY A 2 -4.17 14.40 -1.88
C GLY A 2 -3.66 13.32 -0.94
N ILE A 3 -4.00 12.06 -1.22
CA ILE A 3 -3.57 10.93 -0.38
C ILE A 3 -2.09 10.60 -0.60
N TYR A 4 -1.58 10.88 -1.79
CA TYR A 4 -0.24 10.50 -2.21
C TYR A 4 0.73 11.65 -2.15
N HIS A 5 1.90 11.39 -1.58
CA HIS A 5 3.00 12.34 -1.46
C HIS A 5 4.36 11.66 -1.76
N ASP A 6 4.33 10.65 -2.62
CA ASP A 6 5.51 9.93 -3.12
C ASP A 6 6.33 10.75 -4.14
N ASP A 7 5.81 11.89 -4.57
CA ASP A 7 6.45 12.86 -5.48
C ASP A 7 7.17 14.01 -4.75
N VAL A 8 7.27 13.97 -3.42
CA VAL A 8 7.99 14.99 -2.64
C VAL A 8 9.50 14.94 -2.95
N ASN A 9 10.07 16.12 -3.20
CA ASN A 9 11.51 16.26 -3.43
C ASN A 9 12.29 16.01 -2.13
N LEU A 10 13.11 14.95 -2.13
CA LEU A 10 13.96 14.59 -1.01
C LEU A 10 15.15 15.55 -0.88
N SER A 11 15.40 16.05 0.32
CA SER A 11 16.63 16.76 0.66
C SER A 11 17.82 15.82 0.62
N ARG A 12 18.77 16.08 -0.29
CA ARG A 12 20.00 15.28 -0.46
C ARG A 12 21.23 15.98 0.10
N SER A 13 21.17 17.30 0.24
CA SER A 13 22.23 18.10 0.84
C SER A 13 21.63 19.30 1.58
N TYR A 14 22.47 20.07 2.27
CA TYR A 14 22.04 21.29 2.96
C TYR A 14 21.52 22.38 2.02
N PHE A 15 21.87 22.32 0.73
CA PHE A 15 21.51 23.32 -0.28
C PHE A 15 20.61 22.79 -1.40
N GLU A 16 20.39 21.47 -1.46
CA GLU A 16 19.57 20.83 -2.49
C GLU A 16 18.44 20.00 -1.85
N PRO A 17 17.18 20.46 -1.97
CA PRO A 17 16.73 21.76 -2.49
C PRO A 17 17.07 22.94 -1.56
N LEU A 18 17.04 24.17 -2.07
CA LEU A 18 17.27 25.41 -1.29
C LEU A 18 16.30 25.57 -0.10
N SER A 19 15.12 24.94 -0.18
CA SER A 19 14.19 24.87 0.96
C SER A 19 14.80 24.20 2.19
N THR A 20 15.79 23.32 2.03
CA THR A 20 16.54 22.70 3.14
C THR A 20 17.29 23.76 3.94
N LEU A 21 17.95 24.70 3.28
CA LEU A 21 18.65 25.81 3.94
C LEU A 21 17.66 26.69 4.70
N TYR A 22 16.54 27.06 4.06
CA TYR A 22 15.50 27.86 4.73
C TYR A 22 14.90 27.13 5.94
N ALA A 23 14.71 25.82 5.85
CA ALA A 23 14.26 25.00 6.97
C ALA A 23 15.28 25.01 8.11
N ILE A 24 16.58 24.85 7.83
CA ILE A 24 17.65 24.90 8.85
C ILE A 24 17.68 26.25 9.56
N VAL A 25 17.64 27.35 8.79
CA VAL A 25 17.57 28.71 9.36
C VAL A 25 16.31 28.86 10.21
N GLY A 26 15.17 28.37 9.72
CA GLY A 26 13.91 28.34 10.47
C GLY A 26 14.02 27.60 11.81
N TRP A 27 14.67 26.43 11.83
CA TRP A 27 14.91 25.68 13.06
C TRP A 27 15.82 26.43 14.04
N VAL A 28 16.90 27.05 13.56
CA VAL A 28 17.79 27.86 14.41
C VAL A 28 17.01 29.02 15.03
N LEU A 29 16.23 29.74 14.23
CA LEU A 29 15.40 30.85 14.71
C LEU A 29 14.33 30.39 15.70
N LEU A 30 13.70 29.24 15.45
CA LEU A 30 12.74 28.64 16.37
C LEU A 30 13.39 28.31 17.72
N LEU A 31 14.57 27.69 17.73
CA LEU A 31 15.30 27.35 18.96
C LEU A 31 15.71 28.59 19.75
N LEU A 32 16.24 29.61 19.07
CA LEU A 32 16.59 30.90 19.69
C LEU A 32 15.35 31.60 20.26
N GLY A 33 14.24 31.57 19.52
CA GLY A 33 12.95 32.09 19.97
C GLY A 33 12.44 31.38 21.22
N CYS A 34 12.46 30.05 21.23
CA CYS A 34 12.09 29.24 22.39
C CYS A 34 13.00 29.52 23.60
N ALA A 35 14.31 29.61 23.41
CA ALA A 35 15.26 29.93 24.49
C ALA A 35 14.95 31.29 25.13
N LYS A 36 14.64 32.31 24.32
CA LYS A 36 14.23 33.63 24.80
C LYS A 36 12.89 33.58 25.55
N LEU A 37 11.91 32.83 25.04
CA LEU A 37 10.59 32.69 25.66
C LEU A 37 10.63 31.95 27.01
N LEU A 38 11.56 31.02 27.21
CA LEU A 38 11.72 30.28 28.48
C LEU A 38 12.03 31.19 29.68
N VAL A 39 12.64 32.35 29.44
CA VAL A 39 12.97 33.34 30.47
C VAL A 39 11.68 33.93 31.09
N TRP A 40 10.56 33.92 30.37
CA TRP A 40 9.30 34.57 30.76
C TRP A 40 8.28 33.52 31.20
N ARG A 41 7.56 33.75 32.31
CA ARG A 41 6.58 32.78 32.87
C ARG A 41 5.55 32.33 31.83
N HIS A 42 4.97 33.26 31.06
CA HIS A 42 3.99 32.94 30.02
C HIS A 42 4.62 32.33 28.76
N GLY A 43 5.89 32.67 28.48
CA GLY A 43 6.63 32.09 27.35
C GLY A 43 6.91 30.60 27.53
N ARG A 44 7.00 30.11 28.78
CA ARG A 44 7.10 28.66 29.08
C ARG A 44 5.91 27.86 28.55
N TYR A 45 4.69 28.42 28.58
CA TYR A 45 3.51 27.74 28.03
C TYR A 45 3.55 27.65 26.49
N PHE A 46 4.08 28.68 25.82
CA PHE A 46 4.31 28.63 24.37
C PHE A 46 5.36 27.59 24.00
N VAL A 47 6.47 27.55 24.74
CA VAL A 47 7.53 26.57 24.50
C VAL A 47 7.02 25.16 24.76
N PHE A 48 6.19 24.95 25.78
CA PHE A 48 5.50 23.67 25.99
C PHE A 48 4.62 23.28 24.80
N ALA A 49 3.81 24.21 24.30
CA ALA A 49 2.92 23.98 23.17
C ALA A 49 3.68 23.60 21.88
N ILE A 50 4.80 24.29 21.60
CA ILE A 50 5.70 23.96 20.48
C ILE A 50 6.38 22.61 20.73
N ALA A 51 6.91 22.38 21.93
CA ALA A 51 7.55 21.12 22.28
C ALA A 51 6.57 19.94 22.15
N PHE A 52 5.30 20.11 22.52
CA PHE A 52 4.27 19.09 22.33
C PHE A 52 4.11 18.72 20.85
N PHE A 53 4.03 19.71 19.96
CA PHE A 53 3.97 19.48 18.51
C PHE A 53 5.22 18.70 18.02
N LEU A 54 6.41 19.12 18.46
CA LEU A 54 7.66 18.47 18.06
C LEU A 54 7.80 17.04 18.58
N VAL A 55 7.46 16.80 19.86
CA VAL A 55 7.53 15.47 20.48
C VAL A 55 6.48 14.53 19.88
N GLY A 56 5.27 15.04 19.59
CA GLY A 56 4.22 14.27 18.92
C GLY A 56 4.65 13.80 17.52
N HIS A 57 5.33 14.65 16.75
CA HIS A 57 5.92 14.20 15.48
C HIS A 57 7.15 13.30 15.67
N GLY A 58 7.87 13.48 16.79
CA GLY A 58 8.98 12.63 17.19
C GLY A 58 8.58 11.18 17.37
N THR A 59 7.39 10.87 17.89
CA THR A 59 6.92 9.48 18.06
C THR A 59 6.66 8.77 16.74
N GLU A 60 6.26 9.52 15.70
CA GLU A 60 5.91 8.99 14.37
C GLU A 60 7.09 8.97 13.39
N SER A 61 8.20 9.62 13.75
CA SER A 61 9.42 9.77 12.91
C SER A 61 10.60 8.93 13.41
N THR A 62 10.33 7.85 14.17
CA THR A 62 11.36 6.96 14.74
C THR A 62 11.73 5.80 13.79
N VAL A 63 12.24 4.68 14.33
CA VAL A 63 13.01 3.60 13.67
C VAL A 63 12.33 2.99 12.42
N PHE A 64 11.02 3.13 12.26
CA PHE A 64 10.31 2.59 11.11
C PHE A 64 10.39 3.55 9.92
N SER A 65 10.98 3.08 8.81
CA SER A 65 11.00 3.80 7.52
C SER A 65 9.59 3.86 6.92
N LEU A 66 8.75 4.74 7.47
CA LEU A 66 7.45 5.07 6.93
C LEU A 66 7.60 6.13 5.82
N GLU A 67 6.57 6.31 4.99
CA GLU A 67 6.58 7.36 3.95
C GLU A 67 6.81 8.73 4.58
N LEU A 68 7.51 9.60 3.84
CA LEU A 68 8.07 10.85 4.34
C LEU A 68 7.01 11.80 4.89
N TYR A 69 5.81 11.80 4.30
CA TYR A 69 4.79 12.79 4.61
C TYR A 69 3.39 12.21 4.45
N PHE A 70 2.56 12.43 5.48
CA PHE A 70 1.12 12.21 5.44
C PHE A 70 0.41 13.26 6.29
N GLU A 71 -0.70 13.78 5.80
CA GLU A 71 -1.46 14.84 6.47
C GLU A 71 -2.07 14.38 7.81
N HIS A 72 -2.51 13.12 7.92
CA HIS A 72 -3.14 12.56 9.12
C HIS A 72 -2.20 12.49 10.34
N ARG A 73 -0.89 12.57 10.11
CA ARG A 73 0.14 12.64 11.16
C ARG A 73 0.13 13.95 11.94
N ASN A 74 -0.56 14.97 11.45
CA ASN A 74 -0.69 16.24 12.16
C ASN A 74 -1.81 16.26 13.19
N TYR A 75 -2.70 15.26 13.24
CA TYR A 75 -3.92 15.34 14.06
C TYR A 75 -3.61 15.44 15.55
N PHE A 76 -2.74 14.56 16.05
CA PHE A 76 -2.35 14.57 17.47
C PHE A 76 -1.33 15.67 17.78
N PRO A 77 -0.21 15.81 17.04
CA PRO A 77 0.76 16.89 17.28
C PRO A 77 0.14 18.29 17.19
N GLY A 78 -0.84 18.47 16.30
CA GLY A 78 -1.53 19.74 16.06
C GLY A 78 -2.21 20.33 17.31
N VAL A 79 -2.54 19.51 18.32
CA VAL A 79 -3.02 19.98 19.63
C VAL A 79 -2.06 21.00 20.24
N GLY A 80 -0.75 20.78 20.09
CA GLY A 80 0.28 21.73 20.53
C GLY A 80 0.13 23.11 19.88
N LEU A 81 -0.14 23.17 18.57
CA LEU A 81 -0.34 24.45 17.87
C LEU A 81 -1.61 25.18 18.35
N PHE A 82 -2.71 24.45 18.58
CA PHE A 82 -3.94 25.03 19.14
C PHE A 82 -3.74 25.56 20.57
N LEU A 83 -2.94 24.87 21.39
CA LEU A 83 -2.55 25.36 22.71
C LEU A 83 -1.74 26.66 22.61
N ALA A 84 -0.80 26.75 21.67
CA ALA A 84 -0.03 27.98 21.44
C ALA A 84 -0.93 29.17 21.07
N ILE A 85 -1.92 28.96 20.20
CA ILE A 85 -2.92 29.98 19.85
C ILE A 85 -3.74 30.40 21.09
N GLY A 86 -4.16 29.44 21.92
CA GLY A 86 -4.90 29.73 23.16
C GLY A 86 -4.08 30.55 24.17
N VAL A 87 -2.80 30.21 24.35
CA VAL A 87 -1.88 30.98 25.23
C VAL A 87 -1.68 32.39 24.69
N LEU A 88 -1.55 32.55 23.37
CA LEU A 88 -1.44 33.87 22.72
C LEU A 88 -2.68 34.72 22.96
N PHE A 89 -3.86 34.15 22.70
CA PHE A 89 -5.13 34.80 22.93
C PHE A 89 -5.27 35.27 24.39
N ALA A 90 -5.03 34.37 25.35
CA ALA A 90 -5.12 34.69 26.78
C ALA A 90 -4.14 35.79 27.19
N SER A 91 -2.91 35.76 26.66
CA SER A 91 -1.86 36.74 26.96
C SER A 91 -2.21 38.13 26.41
N LEU A 92 -2.74 38.19 25.18
CA LEU A 92 -3.17 39.43 24.52
C LEU A 92 -4.37 40.06 25.23
N VAL A 93 -5.40 39.26 25.53
CA VAL A 93 -6.62 39.75 26.20
C VAL A 93 -6.32 40.23 27.61
N ARG A 94 -5.40 39.58 28.34
CA ARG A 94 -4.99 40.04 29.67
C ARG A 94 -4.27 41.38 29.62
N LYS A 95 -3.42 41.61 28.60
CA LYS A 95 -2.68 42.86 28.44
C LYS A 95 -3.55 44.00 27.89
N TRP A 96 -4.47 43.68 26.99
CA TRP A 96 -5.33 44.63 26.30
C TRP A 96 -6.78 44.09 26.25
N PRO A 97 -7.58 44.27 27.30
CA PRO A 97 -8.94 43.72 27.38
C PRO A 97 -9.84 44.12 26.22
N GLN A 98 -9.61 45.31 25.63
CA GLN A 98 -10.36 45.83 24.47
C GLN A 98 -10.24 44.95 23.21
N VAL A 99 -9.19 44.12 23.09
CA VAL A 99 -9.02 43.27 21.90
C VAL A 99 -9.84 41.96 21.97
N LYS A 100 -10.48 41.66 23.11
CA LYS A 100 -11.22 40.39 23.29
C LYS A 100 -12.31 40.18 22.24
N SER A 101 -13.22 41.13 22.10
CA SER A 101 -14.35 41.03 21.16
C SER A 101 -13.90 40.91 19.71
N PRO A 102 -13.00 41.78 19.17
CA PRO A 102 -12.54 41.63 17.80
C PRO A 102 -11.76 40.32 17.57
N LEU A 103 -10.95 39.86 18.54
CA LEU A 103 -10.26 38.57 18.43
C LEU A 103 -11.23 37.38 18.40
N LEU A 104 -12.30 37.40 19.21
CA LEU A 104 -13.31 36.34 19.17
C LEU A 104 -14.08 36.32 17.85
N VAL A 105 -14.42 37.49 17.31
CA VAL A 105 -15.03 37.60 15.97
C VAL A 105 -14.09 37.04 14.91
N TYR A 106 -12.79 37.39 14.97
CA TYR A 106 -11.78 36.87 14.05
C TYR A 106 -11.63 35.34 14.16
N LEU A 107 -11.56 34.80 15.38
CA LEU A 107 -11.51 33.36 15.61
C LEU A 107 -12.76 32.65 15.08
N GLY A 108 -13.95 33.21 15.33
CA GLY A 108 -15.21 32.68 14.79
C GLY A 108 -15.24 32.67 13.26
N ALA A 109 -14.80 33.77 12.63
CA ALA A 109 -14.68 33.85 11.18
C ALA A 109 -13.66 32.85 10.62
N TYR A 110 -12.52 32.66 11.31
CA TYR A 110 -11.52 31.67 10.94
C TYR A 110 -12.05 30.24 11.06
N VAL A 111 -12.78 29.92 12.14
CA VAL A 111 -13.45 28.61 12.29
C VAL A 111 -14.47 28.39 11.18
N LEU A 112 -15.25 29.41 10.81
CA LEU A 112 -16.19 29.31 9.70
C LEU A 112 -15.46 29.06 8.37
N LEU A 113 -14.36 29.77 8.10
CA LEU A 113 -13.52 29.53 6.94
C LEU A 113 -13.01 28.08 6.91
N LEU A 114 -12.46 27.58 8.01
CA LEU A 114 -12.01 26.19 8.11
C LEU A 114 -13.15 25.18 7.92
N ALA A 115 -14.35 25.47 8.43
CA ALA A 115 -15.52 24.64 8.24
C ALA A 115 -15.94 24.60 6.75
N THR A 116 -15.90 25.74 6.05
CA THR A 116 -16.20 25.78 4.60
C THR A 116 -15.17 25.02 3.78
N GLN A 117 -13.87 25.15 4.08
CA GLN A 117 -12.81 24.38 3.41
C GLN A 117 -12.96 22.89 3.68
N THR A 118 -13.19 22.51 4.94
CA THR A 118 -13.44 21.12 5.33
C THR A 118 -14.65 20.55 4.60
N SER A 119 -15.73 21.32 4.45
CA SER A 119 -16.92 20.87 3.71
C SER A 119 -16.61 20.54 2.25
N SER A 120 -15.81 21.36 1.57
CA SER A 120 -15.35 21.07 0.21
C SER A 120 -14.51 19.78 0.16
N GLN A 121 -13.64 19.57 1.14
CA GLN A 121 -12.81 18.36 1.21
C GLN A 121 -13.66 17.12 1.47
N VAL A 122 -14.65 17.19 2.35
CA VAL A 122 -15.57 16.06 2.62
C VAL A 122 -16.28 15.63 1.34
N GLN A 123 -16.69 16.56 0.48
CA GLN A 123 -17.31 16.22 -0.80
C GLN A 123 -16.36 15.41 -1.71
N ILE A 124 -15.10 15.85 -1.84
CA ILE A 124 -14.08 15.13 -2.63
C ILE A 124 -13.83 13.74 -2.04
N TRP A 125 -13.62 13.63 -0.73
CA TRP A 125 -13.30 12.38 -0.07
C TRP A 125 -14.47 11.39 -0.03
N SER A 126 -15.71 11.88 -0.08
CA SER A 126 -16.90 11.03 -0.12
C SER A 126 -17.16 10.35 -1.48
N ASN A 127 -16.45 10.78 -2.53
CA ASN A 127 -16.66 10.31 -3.90
C ASN A 127 -15.34 9.76 -4.47
N GLU A 128 -15.25 8.44 -4.63
CA GLU A 128 -14.03 7.76 -5.11
C GLU A 128 -13.53 8.31 -6.46
N PRO A 129 -14.35 8.42 -7.53
CA PRO A 129 -13.91 9.02 -8.79
C PRO A 129 -13.32 10.43 -8.63
N LEU A 130 -13.98 11.29 -7.86
CA LEU A 130 -13.52 12.66 -7.63
C LEU A 130 -12.22 12.70 -6.83
N LEU A 131 -12.06 11.81 -5.86
CA LEU A 131 -10.84 11.65 -5.08
C LEU A 131 -9.66 11.20 -5.95
N ILE A 132 -9.86 10.20 -6.81
CA ILE A 132 -8.83 9.71 -7.74
C ILE A 132 -8.40 10.84 -8.70
N LEU A 133 -9.36 11.54 -9.29
CA LEU A 133 -9.08 12.68 -10.17
C LEU A 133 -8.34 13.81 -9.43
N ASN A 134 -8.77 14.16 -8.22
CA ASN A 134 -8.11 15.17 -7.39
C ASN A 134 -6.66 14.77 -7.04
N ASN A 135 -6.42 13.47 -6.77
CA ASN A 135 -5.08 12.96 -6.47
C ASN A 135 -4.14 13.07 -7.68
N VAL A 136 -4.57 12.67 -8.88
CA VAL A 136 -3.75 12.82 -10.09
C VAL A 136 -3.51 14.28 -10.46
N ASN A 137 -4.52 15.14 -10.33
CA ASN A 137 -4.37 16.56 -10.63
C ASN A 137 -3.42 17.26 -9.64
N SER A 138 -3.45 16.87 -8.36
CA SER A 138 -2.58 17.42 -7.32
C SER A 138 -1.15 16.87 -7.40
N HIS A 139 -1.02 15.58 -7.73
CA HIS A 139 0.24 14.83 -7.73
C HIS A 139 0.42 14.04 -9.05
N PRO A 140 0.61 14.73 -10.19
CA PRO A 140 0.70 14.08 -11.49
C PRO A 140 1.98 13.24 -11.68
N GLN A 141 2.97 13.41 -10.79
CA GLN A 141 4.21 12.61 -10.77
C GLN A 141 4.14 11.43 -9.78
N SER A 142 3.01 11.24 -9.11
CA SER A 142 2.83 10.12 -8.17
C SER A 142 2.65 8.81 -8.93
N PHE A 143 3.42 7.79 -8.56
CA PHE A 143 3.25 6.44 -9.10
C PHE A 143 1.86 5.90 -8.74
N ARG A 144 1.44 6.11 -7.49
CA ARG A 144 0.18 5.59 -6.95
C ARG A 144 -1.03 6.30 -7.55
N ALA A 145 -1.00 7.63 -7.64
CA ALA A 145 -2.10 8.38 -8.24
C ALA A 145 -2.36 7.94 -9.68
N ASN A 146 -1.31 7.78 -10.49
CA ASN A 146 -1.42 7.32 -11.87
C ASN A 146 -1.89 5.85 -11.95
N THR A 147 -1.45 4.97 -11.05
CA THR A 147 -1.91 3.57 -11.00
C THR A 147 -3.40 3.47 -10.67
N ASP A 148 -3.87 4.24 -9.69
CA ASP A 148 -5.29 4.28 -9.31
C ASP A 148 -6.16 4.83 -10.45
N MET A 149 -5.69 5.87 -11.14
CA MET A 149 -6.39 6.43 -12.29
C MET A 149 -6.39 5.48 -13.49
N ALA A 150 -5.32 4.70 -13.70
CA ALA A 150 -5.31 3.65 -14.71
C ALA A 150 -6.40 2.60 -14.43
N ALA A 151 -6.50 2.13 -13.20
CA ALA A 151 -7.53 1.18 -12.79
C ALA A 151 -8.94 1.79 -12.89
N HIS A 152 -9.11 3.07 -12.51
CA HIS A 152 -10.38 3.77 -12.66
C HIS A 152 -10.83 3.88 -14.12
N MET A 153 -9.91 4.24 -15.03
CA MET A 153 -10.19 4.32 -16.46
C MET A 153 -10.52 2.96 -17.07
N ALA A 154 -9.89 1.89 -16.61
CA ALA A 154 -10.25 0.53 -17.00
C ALA A 154 -11.66 0.15 -16.53
N ARG A 155 -12.04 0.49 -15.29
CA ARG A 155 -13.42 0.31 -14.79
C ARG A 155 -14.47 1.04 -15.62
N LEU A 156 -14.10 2.17 -16.24
CA LEU A 156 -14.96 2.91 -17.18
C LEU A 156 -14.97 2.32 -18.60
N GLY A 157 -14.21 1.25 -18.87
CA GLY A 157 -14.07 0.61 -20.18
C GLY A 157 -13.10 1.31 -21.14
N SER A 158 -12.38 2.34 -20.69
CA SER A 158 -11.47 3.14 -21.53
C SER A 158 -10.03 2.64 -21.42
N ILE A 159 -9.70 1.59 -22.18
CA ILE A 159 -8.36 0.97 -22.11
C ILE A 159 -7.23 1.91 -22.55
N ASP A 160 -7.45 2.78 -23.54
CA ASP A 160 -6.40 3.70 -24.01
C ASP A 160 -5.99 4.69 -22.92
N ALA A 161 -6.99 5.24 -22.21
CA ALA A 161 -6.74 6.09 -21.05
C ALA A 161 -6.09 5.31 -19.90
N ALA A 162 -6.54 4.08 -19.65
CA ALA A 162 -5.94 3.22 -18.62
C ALA A 162 -4.45 2.97 -18.90
N ARG A 163 -4.10 2.65 -20.15
CA ARG A 163 -2.71 2.45 -20.60
C ARG A 163 -1.90 3.73 -20.52
N HIS A 164 -2.48 4.88 -20.88
CA HIS A 164 -1.83 6.18 -20.74
C HIS A 164 -1.37 6.42 -19.29
N TYR A 165 -2.29 6.29 -18.33
CA TYR A 165 -1.94 6.47 -16.92
C TYR A 165 -1.03 5.36 -16.37
N SER A 166 -1.18 4.11 -16.84
CA SER A 166 -0.31 3.00 -16.46
C SER A 166 1.14 3.20 -16.93
N ALA A 167 1.32 3.71 -18.15
CA ALA A 167 2.62 4.07 -18.71
C ALA A 167 3.20 5.26 -17.94
N ARG A 168 2.37 6.27 -17.63
CA ARG A 168 2.80 7.40 -16.82
C ARG A 168 3.29 6.99 -15.44
N ALA A 169 2.60 6.05 -14.79
CA ALA A 169 3.03 5.47 -13.52
C ALA A 169 4.41 4.81 -13.66
N PHE A 170 4.62 4.03 -14.72
CA PHE A 170 5.92 3.41 -14.99
C PHE A 170 7.04 4.44 -15.19
N ASP A 171 6.79 5.48 -15.98
CA ASP A 171 7.77 6.54 -16.28
C ASP A 171 8.24 7.31 -15.05
N VAL A 172 7.35 7.54 -14.08
CA VAL A 172 7.68 8.26 -12.83
C VAL A 172 8.23 7.34 -11.75
N SER A 173 8.07 6.03 -11.92
CA SER A 173 8.54 5.05 -10.94
C SER A 173 10.05 4.98 -10.91
N LYS A 174 10.62 4.96 -9.71
CA LYS A 174 12.07 4.80 -9.50
C LYS A 174 12.50 3.32 -9.40
N SER A 175 11.54 2.40 -9.22
CA SER A 175 11.84 1.02 -8.85
C SER A 175 10.96 -0.03 -9.51
N GLU A 176 9.91 0.36 -10.24
CA GLU A 176 9.05 -0.59 -10.92
C GLU A 176 9.82 -1.34 -12.01
N ARG A 177 9.66 -2.67 -12.03
CA ARG A 177 10.24 -3.52 -13.07
C ARG A 177 9.30 -3.55 -14.27
N ILE A 178 9.88 -3.72 -15.46
CA ILE A 178 9.10 -3.79 -16.69
C ILE A 178 8.07 -4.94 -16.68
N ASP A 179 8.40 -6.08 -16.09
CA ASP A 179 7.49 -7.22 -15.98
C ASP A 179 6.32 -6.93 -15.01
N ASP A 180 6.51 -6.07 -13.99
CA ASP A 180 5.40 -5.63 -13.12
C ASP A 180 4.46 -4.68 -13.88
N TYR A 181 5.02 -3.79 -14.70
CA TYR A 181 4.24 -2.93 -15.58
C TYR A 181 3.43 -3.74 -16.61
N LEU A 182 4.06 -4.73 -17.26
CA LEU A 182 3.39 -5.62 -18.20
C LEU A 182 2.30 -6.44 -17.50
N LEU A 183 2.56 -6.94 -16.29
CA LEU A 183 1.56 -7.64 -15.49
C LEU A 183 0.37 -6.73 -15.13
N ARG A 184 0.62 -5.44 -14.83
CA ARG A 184 -0.44 -4.45 -14.64
C ARG A 184 -1.23 -4.24 -15.93
N ASP A 185 -0.59 -4.12 -17.09
CA ASP A 185 -1.30 -3.99 -18.39
C ASP A 185 -2.20 -5.21 -18.68
N LEU A 186 -1.74 -6.43 -18.34
CA LEU A 186 -2.56 -7.64 -18.44
C LEU A 186 -3.79 -7.58 -17.52
N ALA A 187 -3.63 -7.12 -16.28
CA ALA A 187 -4.74 -6.93 -15.35
C ALA A 187 -5.75 -5.88 -15.85
N LEU A 188 -5.27 -4.74 -16.36
CA LEU A 188 -6.13 -3.69 -16.94
C LEU A 188 -6.86 -4.19 -18.20
N SER A 189 -6.20 -4.99 -19.03
CA SER A 189 -6.82 -5.57 -20.23
C SER A 189 -7.90 -6.60 -19.86
N CYS A 190 -7.67 -7.38 -18.79
CA CYS A 190 -8.67 -8.28 -18.23
C CYS A 190 -9.88 -7.51 -17.67
N GLU A 191 -9.68 -6.37 -16.98
CA GLU A 191 -10.77 -5.55 -16.44
C GLU A 191 -11.75 -5.07 -17.53
N VAL A 192 -11.22 -4.69 -18.71
CA VAL A 192 -12.01 -4.23 -19.87
C VAL A 192 -12.50 -5.39 -20.75
N ASN A 193 -12.12 -6.63 -20.43
CA ASN A 193 -12.36 -7.84 -21.23
C ASN A 193 -11.85 -7.71 -22.68
N GLU A 194 -10.72 -7.04 -22.88
CA GLU A 194 -10.01 -7.01 -24.16
C GLU A 194 -9.38 -8.39 -24.44
N THR A 195 -9.41 -8.82 -25.70
CA THR A 195 -8.67 -10.01 -26.13
C THR A 195 -7.17 -9.77 -25.98
N VAL A 196 -6.56 -10.43 -25.01
CA VAL A 196 -5.11 -10.38 -24.79
C VAL A 196 -4.45 -11.37 -25.75
N LEU A 197 -3.66 -10.85 -26.70
CA LEU A 197 -2.82 -11.66 -27.57
C LEU A 197 -1.75 -12.39 -26.74
N SER A 198 -1.46 -13.64 -27.11
CA SER A 198 -0.54 -14.51 -26.34
C SER A 198 0.89 -13.97 -26.28
N ASP A 199 1.31 -13.21 -27.27
CA ASP A 199 2.62 -12.55 -27.32
C ASP A 199 2.87 -11.63 -26.10
N ARG A 200 1.84 -10.97 -25.57
CA ARG A 200 1.99 -10.00 -24.47
C ARG A 200 2.49 -10.67 -23.20
N PHE A 201 1.88 -11.77 -22.77
CA PHE A 201 2.35 -12.47 -21.57
C PHE A 201 3.59 -13.32 -21.84
N GLN A 202 3.83 -13.79 -23.07
CA GLN A 202 5.06 -14.51 -23.43
C GLN A 202 6.33 -13.66 -23.29
N SER A 203 6.20 -12.33 -23.28
CA SER A 203 7.32 -11.42 -23.03
C SER A 203 7.76 -11.34 -21.56
N LEU A 204 6.94 -11.80 -20.61
CA LEU A 204 7.21 -11.71 -19.17
C LEU A 204 8.44 -12.52 -18.80
N GLY A 205 9.40 -11.92 -18.09
CA GLY A 205 10.62 -12.59 -17.63
C GLY A 205 11.68 -12.80 -18.71
N VAL A 206 11.53 -12.20 -19.90
CA VAL A 206 12.58 -12.17 -20.93
C VAL A 206 13.68 -11.17 -20.58
N LYS A 207 13.33 -9.99 -20.04
CA LYS A 207 14.30 -8.93 -19.73
C LYS A 207 15.01 -9.14 -18.39
N ASN A 208 14.28 -9.58 -17.36
CA ASN A 208 14.80 -9.77 -16.00
C ASN A 208 14.61 -11.22 -15.53
N ALA A 209 15.35 -12.16 -16.12
CA ALA A 209 15.17 -13.59 -15.85
C ALA A 209 15.43 -14.01 -14.39
N GLU A 210 16.29 -13.30 -13.65
CA GLU A 210 16.60 -13.63 -12.25
C GLU A 210 15.46 -13.30 -11.29
N ARG A 211 14.74 -12.19 -11.53
CA ARG A 211 13.60 -11.78 -10.68
C ARG A 211 12.56 -11.04 -11.52
N PRO A 212 11.75 -11.78 -12.31
CA PRO A 212 10.82 -11.18 -13.26
C PRO A 212 9.77 -10.32 -12.57
N ILE A 213 8.95 -10.91 -11.71
CA ILE A 213 7.79 -10.26 -11.09
C ILE A 213 8.10 -9.95 -9.63
N SER A 214 7.98 -8.68 -9.24
CA SER A 214 8.06 -8.22 -7.84
C SER A 214 6.69 -8.06 -7.20
N SER A 215 5.70 -7.66 -8.00
CA SER A 215 4.44 -7.14 -7.51
C SER A 215 3.47 -8.27 -7.17
N VAL A 216 3.58 -8.76 -5.93
CA VAL A 216 2.68 -9.79 -5.37
C VAL A 216 1.22 -9.36 -5.52
N GLN A 217 0.92 -8.10 -5.21
CA GLN A 217 -0.45 -7.59 -5.24
C GLN A 217 -1.03 -7.60 -6.65
N THR A 218 -0.28 -7.16 -7.66
CA THR A 218 -0.76 -7.13 -9.05
C THR A 218 -1.00 -8.54 -9.58
N LEU A 219 -0.08 -9.47 -9.30
CA LEU A 219 -0.28 -10.88 -9.67
C LEU A 219 -1.52 -11.46 -8.99
N HIS A 220 -1.68 -11.21 -7.69
CA HIS A 220 -2.81 -11.73 -6.93
C HIS A 220 -4.15 -11.21 -7.45
N VAL A 221 -4.23 -9.91 -7.78
CA VAL A 221 -5.43 -9.30 -8.39
C VAL A 221 -5.74 -9.96 -9.73
N LEU A 222 -4.75 -10.08 -10.63
CA LEU A 222 -4.96 -10.74 -11.92
C LEU A 222 -5.43 -12.18 -11.74
N VAL A 223 -4.74 -12.98 -10.90
CA VAL A 223 -5.14 -14.37 -10.62
C VAL A 223 -6.60 -14.43 -10.15
N ARG A 224 -6.99 -13.58 -9.21
CA ARG A 224 -8.38 -13.55 -8.71
C ARG A 224 -9.37 -13.24 -9.82
N MET A 225 -9.09 -12.27 -10.69
CA MET A 225 -9.95 -11.96 -11.85
C MET A 225 -10.07 -13.15 -12.81
N LEU A 226 -8.99 -13.91 -13.02
CA LEU A 226 -9.00 -15.12 -13.84
C LEU A 226 -9.82 -16.24 -13.19
N GLN A 227 -9.74 -16.40 -11.87
CA GLN A 227 -10.53 -17.37 -11.10
C GLN A 227 -12.03 -17.05 -11.12
N ASP A 228 -12.38 -15.78 -10.94
CA ASP A 228 -13.76 -15.29 -10.93
C ASP A 228 -14.36 -15.21 -12.34
N ASN A 229 -13.63 -15.67 -13.36
CA ASN A 229 -14.02 -15.66 -14.76
C ASN A 229 -14.35 -14.25 -15.30
N ALA A 230 -13.73 -13.20 -14.73
CA ALA A 230 -14.02 -11.80 -15.05
C ALA A 230 -13.68 -11.43 -16.50
N CYS A 231 -12.66 -12.06 -17.09
CA CYS A 231 -12.30 -11.91 -18.49
C CYS A 231 -12.28 -13.28 -19.21
N PRO A 232 -13.40 -13.69 -19.82
CA PRO A 232 -13.51 -14.96 -20.53
C PRO A 232 -12.58 -15.07 -21.75
N ALA A 233 -12.25 -13.94 -22.38
CA ALA A 233 -11.40 -13.91 -23.59
C ALA A 233 -9.90 -14.07 -23.29
N PHE A 234 -9.49 -14.04 -22.02
CA PHE A 234 -8.09 -14.13 -21.62
C PHE A 234 -7.62 -15.59 -21.66
N ASP A 235 -6.48 -15.86 -22.31
CA ASP A 235 -5.86 -17.19 -22.36
C ASP A 235 -5.21 -17.56 -21.01
N ARG A 236 -6.03 -18.06 -20.08
CA ARG A 236 -5.61 -18.45 -18.73
C ARG A 236 -4.61 -19.60 -18.75
N THR A 237 -4.81 -20.55 -19.66
CA THR A 237 -3.95 -21.72 -19.83
C THR A 237 -2.57 -21.32 -20.33
N GLY A 238 -2.49 -20.50 -21.38
CA GLY A 238 -1.22 -20.02 -21.90
C GLY A 238 -0.47 -19.12 -20.90
N PHE A 239 -1.21 -18.30 -20.14
CA PHE A 239 -0.61 -17.53 -19.05
C PHE A 239 -0.05 -18.43 -17.95
N ALA A 240 -0.79 -19.45 -17.51
CA ALA A 240 -0.32 -20.43 -16.54
C ALA A 240 0.91 -21.20 -17.05
N ASP A 241 0.92 -21.63 -18.32
CA ASP A 241 2.07 -22.28 -18.95
C ASP A 241 3.31 -21.36 -18.96
N ARG A 242 3.12 -20.06 -19.22
CA ARG A 242 4.20 -19.09 -19.12
C ARG A 242 4.72 -18.95 -17.69
N MET A 243 3.84 -18.87 -16.70
CA MET A 243 4.24 -18.77 -15.29
C MET A 243 4.97 -20.04 -14.83
N ALA A 244 4.53 -21.22 -15.27
CA ALA A 244 5.21 -22.49 -15.01
C ALA A 244 6.64 -22.47 -15.57
N ASN A 245 6.80 -22.05 -16.83
CA ASN A 245 8.13 -21.94 -17.45
C ASN A 245 9.07 -20.97 -16.72
N ILE A 246 8.55 -19.91 -16.10
CA ILE A 246 9.36 -18.93 -15.37
C ILE A 246 9.71 -19.40 -13.96
N PHE A 247 8.73 -19.95 -13.24
CA PHE A 247 8.82 -20.14 -11.77
C PHE A 247 8.98 -21.61 -11.34
N LEU A 248 8.60 -22.60 -12.16
CA LEU A 248 8.85 -24.02 -11.89
C LEU A 248 10.25 -24.42 -12.39
N GLN A 249 11.27 -23.75 -11.86
CA GLN A 249 12.68 -23.92 -12.22
C GLN A 249 13.52 -24.26 -10.99
N ALA A 250 14.72 -24.81 -11.19
CA ALA A 250 15.61 -25.22 -10.09
C ALA A 250 16.08 -24.03 -9.22
N ASP A 251 16.15 -22.82 -9.78
CA ASP A 251 16.58 -21.60 -9.12
C ASP A 251 15.41 -20.79 -8.49
N TYR A 252 14.28 -21.44 -8.17
CA TYR A 252 13.05 -20.80 -7.69
C TYR A 252 13.24 -19.85 -6.48
N LEU A 253 14.20 -20.12 -5.58
CA LEU A 253 14.42 -19.31 -4.37
C LEU A 253 14.80 -17.85 -4.67
N SER A 254 15.50 -17.58 -5.78
CA SER A 254 15.90 -16.21 -6.16
C SER A 254 14.84 -15.50 -7.02
N LYS A 255 13.94 -16.26 -7.66
CA LYS A 255 12.99 -15.76 -8.66
C LYS A 255 11.90 -14.85 -8.11
N ALA A 256 11.36 -15.14 -6.94
CA ALA A 256 10.18 -14.46 -6.44
C ALA A 256 9.98 -14.61 -4.93
N SER A 257 9.11 -13.76 -4.37
CA SER A 257 8.66 -13.93 -2.99
C SER A 257 7.74 -15.15 -2.86
N PRO A 258 7.60 -15.76 -1.66
CA PRO A 258 6.75 -16.93 -1.45
C PRO A 258 5.28 -16.70 -1.90
N ASN A 259 4.75 -15.49 -1.71
CA ASN A 259 3.37 -15.17 -2.06
C ASN A 259 3.07 -15.22 -3.58
N ILE A 260 4.09 -15.12 -4.43
CA ILE A 260 3.94 -15.34 -5.87
C ILE A 260 3.60 -16.80 -6.13
N TYR A 261 4.38 -17.73 -5.56
CA TYR A 261 4.14 -19.17 -5.66
C TYR A 261 2.77 -19.56 -5.11
N PHE A 262 2.37 -18.99 -3.97
CA PHE A 262 1.02 -19.21 -3.44
C PHE A 262 -0.08 -18.75 -4.41
N SER A 263 0.07 -17.56 -5.02
CA SER A 263 -0.91 -17.04 -5.99
C SER A 263 -0.96 -17.90 -7.26
N LEU A 264 0.18 -18.40 -7.73
CA LEU A 264 0.25 -19.30 -8.89
C LEU A 264 -0.35 -20.68 -8.60
N ALA A 265 -0.15 -21.22 -7.39
CA ALA A 265 -0.84 -22.45 -6.98
C ALA A 265 -2.36 -22.30 -7.02
N VAL A 266 -2.86 -21.15 -6.59
CA VAL A 266 -4.29 -20.80 -6.59
C VAL A 266 -4.83 -20.68 -8.04
N LEU A 267 -4.05 -20.12 -8.97
CA LEU A 267 -4.37 -20.12 -10.39
C LEU A 267 -4.46 -21.54 -10.96
N GLU A 268 -3.42 -22.36 -10.77
CA GLU A 268 -3.36 -23.73 -11.31
C GLU A 268 -4.47 -24.62 -10.74
N ASN A 269 -4.85 -24.41 -9.47
CA ASN A 269 -6.01 -25.06 -8.87
C ASN A 269 -7.31 -24.77 -9.63
N SER A 270 -7.55 -23.50 -9.97
CA SER A 270 -8.76 -23.10 -10.73
C SER A 270 -8.79 -23.71 -12.14
N LEU A 271 -7.62 -24.02 -12.69
CA LEU A 271 -7.45 -24.68 -13.98
C LEU A 271 -7.43 -26.21 -13.88
N HIS A 272 -7.63 -26.78 -12.68
CA HIS A 272 -7.58 -28.22 -12.40
C HIS A 272 -6.22 -28.87 -12.76
N ARG A 273 -5.15 -28.06 -12.78
CA ARG A 273 -3.77 -28.49 -13.08
C ARG A 273 -3.03 -28.80 -11.78
N TYR A 274 -3.51 -29.84 -11.10
CA TYR A 274 -3.10 -30.16 -9.73
C TYR A 274 -1.62 -30.47 -9.56
N GLU A 275 -0.93 -31.00 -10.58
CA GLU A 275 0.51 -31.26 -10.53
C GLU A 275 1.33 -29.96 -10.40
N ASN A 276 1.04 -28.95 -11.23
CA ASN A 276 1.67 -27.64 -11.13
C ASN A 276 1.28 -26.94 -9.83
N ALA A 277 0.00 -27.01 -9.44
CA ALA A 277 -0.49 -26.41 -8.20
C ALA A 277 0.26 -26.98 -6.97
N TYR A 278 0.45 -28.30 -6.94
CA TYR A 278 1.24 -28.98 -5.93
C TYR A 278 2.71 -28.51 -5.93
N ALA A 279 3.36 -28.44 -7.09
CA ALA A 279 4.75 -28.01 -7.20
C ALA A 279 4.96 -26.57 -6.68
N TYR A 280 4.04 -25.66 -6.99
CA TYR A 280 4.07 -24.30 -6.46
C TYR A 280 3.92 -24.25 -4.93
N VAL A 281 3.07 -25.10 -4.35
CA VAL A 281 2.93 -25.17 -2.89
C VAL A 281 4.18 -25.73 -2.22
N GLU A 282 4.86 -26.71 -2.82
CA GLU A 282 6.15 -27.20 -2.30
C GLU A 282 7.18 -26.08 -2.22
N TYR A 283 7.31 -25.30 -3.29
CA TYR A 283 8.23 -24.16 -3.31
C TYR A 283 7.83 -23.12 -2.26
N PHE A 284 6.53 -22.80 -2.15
CA PHE A 284 6.02 -21.89 -1.13
C PHE A 284 6.38 -22.36 0.30
N LEU A 285 6.13 -23.63 0.63
CA LEU A 285 6.40 -24.18 1.95
C LEU A 285 7.90 -24.29 2.25
N THR A 286 8.75 -24.48 1.24
CA THR A 286 10.20 -24.46 1.44
C THR A 286 10.67 -23.10 1.96
N MET A 287 10.07 -22.00 1.47
CA MET A 287 10.40 -20.65 1.91
C MET A 287 9.56 -20.18 3.12
N SER A 288 8.43 -20.83 3.40
CA SER A 288 7.52 -20.48 4.50
C SER A 288 6.99 -21.75 5.20
N PRO A 289 7.87 -22.51 5.89
CA PRO A 289 7.53 -23.85 6.40
C PRO A 289 6.39 -23.87 7.41
N HIS A 290 6.23 -22.79 8.19
CA HIS A 290 5.21 -22.68 9.23
C HIS A 290 3.88 -22.07 8.73
N SER A 291 3.71 -21.93 7.41
CA SER A 291 2.50 -21.33 6.87
C SER A 291 1.33 -22.32 6.88
N LYS A 292 0.41 -22.15 7.83
CA LYS A 292 -0.82 -22.97 7.96
C LYS A 292 -1.64 -23.05 6.68
N ARG A 293 -1.83 -21.93 5.98
CA ARG A 293 -2.51 -21.91 4.66
C ARG A 293 -1.77 -22.74 3.61
N GLY A 294 -0.44 -22.78 3.63
CA GLY A 294 0.36 -23.59 2.72
C GLY A 294 0.22 -25.08 3.03
N MET A 295 0.24 -25.43 4.32
CA MET A 295 0.03 -26.80 4.79
C MET A 295 -1.35 -27.34 4.39
N LEU A 296 -2.40 -26.54 4.60
CA LEU A 296 -3.77 -26.89 4.18
C LEU A 296 -3.88 -27.03 2.65
N MET A 297 -3.20 -26.17 1.89
CA MET A 297 -3.17 -26.27 0.43
C MET A 297 -2.40 -27.53 -0.03
N LYS A 298 -1.28 -27.86 0.63
CA LYS A 298 -0.52 -29.10 0.36
C LYS A 298 -1.38 -30.32 0.65
N LEU A 299 -2.08 -30.33 1.80
CA LEU A 299 -3.02 -31.38 2.15
C LEU A 299 -4.07 -31.59 1.06
N HIS A 300 -4.68 -30.51 0.58
CA HIS A 300 -5.65 -30.55 -0.52
C HIS A 300 -5.07 -31.23 -1.76
N PHE A 301 -3.91 -30.77 -2.25
CA PHE A 301 -3.32 -31.31 -3.47
C PHE A 301 -2.76 -32.72 -3.30
N SER A 302 -2.17 -33.06 -2.15
CA SER A 302 -1.74 -34.43 -1.86
C SER A 302 -2.93 -35.40 -1.84
N ALA A 303 -4.10 -34.96 -1.33
CA ALA A 303 -5.31 -35.76 -1.37
C ALA A 303 -5.83 -35.96 -2.80
N VAL A 304 -5.90 -34.89 -3.60
CA VAL A 304 -6.38 -34.95 -5.00
C VAL A 304 -5.45 -35.77 -5.89
N LEU A 305 -4.13 -35.66 -5.72
CA LEU A 305 -3.13 -36.40 -6.50
C LEU A 305 -2.91 -37.84 -6.01
N GLY A 306 -3.60 -38.29 -4.95
CA GLY A 306 -3.44 -39.64 -4.40
C GLY A 306 -2.10 -39.89 -3.70
N LYS A 307 -1.40 -38.83 -3.26
CA LYS A 307 -0.14 -38.92 -2.51
C LYS A 307 -0.42 -39.21 -1.03
N LEU A 308 -0.79 -40.46 -0.75
CA LEU A 308 -1.33 -40.88 0.56
C LEU A 308 -0.35 -40.63 1.72
N ASP A 309 0.94 -40.89 1.53
CA ASP A 309 1.94 -40.75 2.59
C ASP A 309 2.10 -39.30 3.02
N GLU A 310 2.33 -38.40 2.06
CA GLU A 310 2.44 -36.96 2.31
C GLU A 310 1.14 -36.37 2.87
N ARG A 311 -0.01 -36.86 2.39
CA ARG A 311 -1.33 -36.46 2.91
C ARG A 311 -1.43 -36.79 4.40
N ASN A 312 -1.11 -38.03 4.77
CA ASN A 312 -1.22 -38.49 6.16
C ASN A 312 -0.22 -37.76 7.07
N GLU A 313 1.00 -37.51 6.59
CA GLU A 313 2.00 -36.70 7.29
C GLU A 313 1.50 -35.27 7.55
N MET A 314 0.88 -34.66 6.53
CA MET A 314 0.33 -33.31 6.65
C MET A 314 -0.85 -33.26 7.62
N ILE A 315 -1.73 -34.27 7.60
CA ILE A 315 -2.82 -34.40 8.59
C ILE A 315 -2.26 -34.48 10.00
N ALA A 316 -1.26 -35.33 10.25
CA ALA A 316 -0.65 -35.47 11.57
C ALA A 316 -0.08 -34.13 12.06
N THR A 317 0.66 -33.42 11.19
CA THR A 317 1.23 -32.11 11.48
C THR A 317 0.16 -31.06 11.83
N LEU A 318 -0.92 -31.01 11.06
CA LEU A 318 -2.02 -30.06 11.28
C LEU A 318 -2.83 -30.39 12.55
N LEU A 319 -3.02 -31.67 12.88
CA LEU A 319 -3.66 -32.09 14.13
C LEU A 319 -2.83 -31.71 15.36
N GLU A 320 -1.50 -31.82 15.29
CA GLU A 320 -0.64 -31.33 16.37
C GLU A 320 -0.75 -29.82 16.58
N LEU A 321 -0.83 -29.03 15.50
CA LEU A 321 -1.06 -27.58 15.58
C LEU A 321 -2.45 -27.27 16.16
N ASP A 322 -3.47 -28.06 15.83
CA ASP A 322 -4.80 -27.91 16.40
C ASP A 322 -4.82 -28.15 17.91
N GLN A 323 -4.13 -29.19 18.38
CA GLN A 323 -4.00 -29.51 19.81
C GLN A 323 -3.31 -28.40 20.61
N ARG A 324 -2.36 -27.68 19.99
CA ARG A 324 -1.69 -26.51 20.59
C ARG A 324 -2.55 -25.25 20.60
N GLY A 325 -3.69 -25.26 19.89
CA GLY A 325 -4.56 -24.09 19.74
C GLY A 325 -4.10 -23.11 18.66
N ASP A 326 -3.19 -23.52 17.77
CA ASP A 326 -2.58 -22.64 16.76
C ASP A 326 -3.44 -22.48 15.50
N LEU A 327 -4.48 -23.31 15.32
CA LEU A 327 -5.42 -23.22 14.21
C LEU A 327 -6.62 -22.31 14.53
N THR A 328 -6.96 -21.45 13.57
CA THR A 328 -8.21 -20.68 13.56
C THR A 328 -9.42 -21.57 13.28
N VAL A 329 -10.62 -21.08 13.60
CA VAL A 329 -11.87 -21.84 13.37
C VAL A 329 -12.03 -22.29 11.90
N GLY A 330 -11.73 -21.41 10.94
CA GLY A 330 -11.82 -21.75 9.51
C GLY A 330 -10.78 -22.78 9.07
N GLU A 331 -9.57 -22.73 9.63
CA GLU A 331 -8.52 -23.72 9.35
C GLU A 331 -8.91 -25.11 9.90
N LYS A 332 -9.52 -25.17 11.09
CA LYS A 332 -10.05 -26.42 11.66
C LYS A 332 -11.17 -27.01 10.83
N GLN A 333 -12.11 -26.17 10.38
CA GLN A 333 -13.19 -26.61 9.48
C GLN A 333 -12.64 -27.16 8.17
N THR A 334 -11.61 -26.53 7.61
CA THR A 334 -10.96 -27.01 6.39
C THR A 334 -10.26 -28.36 6.61
N LEU A 335 -9.56 -28.53 7.73
CA LEU A 335 -8.92 -29.80 8.09
C LEU A 335 -9.94 -30.93 8.27
N ALA A 336 -11.09 -30.65 8.90
CA ALA A 336 -12.14 -31.63 9.14
C ALA A 336 -12.65 -32.30 7.85
N LEU A 337 -12.71 -31.55 6.73
CA LEU A 337 -13.12 -32.07 5.42
C LEU A 337 -12.23 -33.21 4.91
N TYR A 338 -10.99 -33.33 5.40
CA TYR A 338 -10.06 -34.40 5.02
C TYR A 338 -9.98 -35.54 6.03
N LEU A 339 -10.64 -35.39 7.19
CA LEU A 339 -10.76 -36.41 8.22
C LEU A 339 -12.05 -37.23 8.08
N GLU A 340 -13.10 -36.60 7.55
CA GLU A 340 -14.37 -37.24 7.22
C GLU A 340 -14.17 -38.17 6.01
N LYS A 341 -14.45 -39.47 6.20
CA LYS A 341 -14.27 -40.54 5.21
C LYS A 341 -15.47 -40.69 4.29
#